data_AF-A0A2E9J2W9-F1
#
_entry.id   AF-A0A2E9J2W9-F1
#
_cell.length_a   1.000
_cell.length_b   1.000
_cell.length_c   1.000
_cell.angle_alpha   90.00
_cell.angle_beta   90.00
_cell.angle_gamma   90.00
#
_symmetry.space_group_name_H-M   'P 1'
#
loop_
_entity.id
_entity.type
_entity.pdbx_description
1 polymer ?
#
loop_
_entity_poly.entity_id
_entity_poly.type
_entity_poly.pdbx_seq_one_letter_code
_entity_poly.pdbx_strand_id
1 'polypeptide(L)'
;MTLVLGSAQACRKLWPNQRELSRKIVHIGTGPVVPIAWFLNIPALIAIPSAFVITFIALINHRWKLLPAVEDVDRESYGTVAYGVAICVLLVLYWPEHAASVSAGVLVMAFGDGFAGLIGRAVHSPSWTIWEQRKSFIGTTTMAVTSAAVLFALALITHSPIDPLRLLAVCLLAVALEQFSIWGVDNLTVPLAVAISWAWLTA
;
A
#
# COMPACT_ATOMS: atom_id res chain seq x y z
N MET A 1 -2.93 0.01 -15.37
CA MET A 1 -2.91 1.39 -14.81
C MET A 1 -4.02 2.28 -15.38
N THR A 2 -4.21 2.36 -16.69
CA THR A 2 -5.24 3.20 -17.35
C THR A 2 -6.67 2.92 -16.87
N LEU A 3 -7.03 1.64 -16.68
CA LEU A 3 -8.33 1.25 -16.10
C LEU A 3 -8.52 1.72 -14.66
N VAL A 4 -7.47 1.63 -13.82
CA VAL A 4 -7.50 2.07 -12.41
C VAL A 4 -7.61 3.59 -12.32
N LEU A 5 -6.86 4.32 -13.16
CA LEU A 5 -6.95 5.77 -13.23
C LEU A 5 -8.30 6.23 -13.79
N GLY A 6 -8.82 5.52 -14.80
CA GLY A 6 -10.14 5.75 -15.37
C GLY A 6 -11.27 5.55 -14.36
N SER A 7 -11.23 4.46 -13.58
CA SER A 7 -12.23 4.19 -12.54
C SER A 7 -12.14 5.20 -11.39
N ALA A 8 -10.94 5.58 -10.96
CA ALA A 8 -10.75 6.63 -9.95
C ALA A 8 -11.29 7.98 -10.42
N GLN A 9 -11.06 8.34 -11.69
CA GLN A 9 -11.56 9.59 -12.26
C GLN A 9 -13.07 9.59 -12.49
N ALA A 10 -13.65 8.46 -12.91
CA ALA A 10 -15.10 8.29 -12.99
C ALA A 10 -15.74 8.42 -11.60
N CYS A 11 -15.17 7.75 -10.59
CA CYS A 11 -15.64 7.83 -9.21
C CYS A 11 -15.61 9.27 -8.67
N ARG A 12 -14.55 10.05 -9.00
CA ARG A 12 -14.46 11.46 -8.61
C ARG A 12 -15.46 12.35 -9.33
N LYS A 13 -15.81 12.05 -10.58
CA LYS A 13 -16.87 12.76 -11.31
C LYS A 13 -18.26 12.44 -10.75
N LEU A 14 -18.50 11.18 -10.38
CA LEU A 14 -19.80 10.70 -9.88
C LEU A 14 -20.04 11.08 -8.41
N TRP A 15 -18.98 11.10 -7.59
CA TRP A 15 -19.03 11.47 -6.16
C TRP A 15 -17.94 12.49 -5.81
N PRO A 16 -18.12 13.78 -6.17
CA PRO A 16 -17.11 14.83 -5.98
C PRO A 16 -16.69 15.05 -4.52
N ASN A 17 -17.59 14.73 -3.57
CA ASN A 17 -17.37 14.87 -2.14
C ASN A 17 -16.60 13.68 -1.52
N GLN A 18 -16.39 12.58 -2.25
CA GLN A 18 -15.68 11.39 -1.76
C GLN A 18 -14.26 11.31 -2.33
N ARG A 19 -13.47 12.37 -2.11
CA ARG A 19 -12.08 12.47 -2.62
C ARG A 19 -11.21 11.31 -2.13
N GLU A 20 -11.40 10.90 -0.88
CA GLU A 20 -10.66 9.77 -0.31
C GLU A 20 -10.94 8.42 -0.97
N LEU A 21 -12.15 8.22 -1.49
CA LEU A 21 -12.50 7.01 -2.23
C LEU A 21 -11.68 6.91 -3.51
N SER A 22 -11.56 8.01 -4.27
CA SER A 22 -10.76 8.04 -5.50
C SER A 22 -9.28 7.72 -5.23
N ARG A 23 -8.70 8.29 -4.15
CA ARG A 23 -7.32 8.00 -3.73
C ARG A 23 -7.13 6.54 -3.34
N LYS A 24 -8.04 5.98 -2.54
CA LYS A 24 -7.95 4.58 -2.08
C LYS A 24 -8.17 3.59 -3.24
N ILE A 25 -8.99 3.92 -4.25
CA ILE A 25 -9.12 3.12 -5.48
C ILE A 25 -7.78 3.06 -6.23
N VAL A 26 -7.08 4.19 -6.38
CA VAL A 26 -5.75 4.20 -7.03
C VAL A 26 -4.76 3.39 -6.20
N HIS A 27 -4.74 3.58 -4.88
CA HIS A 27 -3.83 2.88 -3.96
C HIS A 27 -4.03 1.35 -4.01
N ILE A 28 -5.27 0.89 -3.88
CA ILE A 28 -5.64 -0.54 -3.96
C ILE A 28 -5.37 -1.08 -5.37
N GLY A 29 -5.77 -0.36 -6.41
CA GLY A 29 -5.66 -0.82 -7.79
C GLY A 29 -4.23 -0.84 -8.34
N THR A 30 -3.31 -0.09 -7.76
CA THR A 30 -1.88 -0.09 -8.15
C THR A 30 -1.09 -1.21 -7.46
N GLY A 31 -1.50 -1.67 -6.28
CA GLY A 31 -0.81 -2.76 -5.55
C GLY A 31 -0.55 -4.03 -6.38
N PRO A 32 -1.55 -4.60 -7.06
CA PRO A 32 -1.39 -5.80 -7.89
C PRO A 32 -0.42 -5.68 -9.06
N VAL A 33 0.03 -4.47 -9.44
CA VAL A 33 0.98 -4.28 -10.54
C VAL A 33 2.29 -5.05 -10.28
N VAL A 34 2.77 -5.09 -9.03
CA VAL A 34 4.01 -5.79 -8.66
C VAL A 34 3.91 -7.31 -8.83
N PRO A 35 2.95 -8.02 -8.20
CA PRO A 35 2.83 -9.47 -8.40
C PRO A 35 2.48 -9.83 -9.85
N ILE A 36 1.76 -8.98 -10.60
CA ILE A 36 1.54 -9.19 -12.04
C ILE A 36 2.86 -9.08 -12.81
N ALA A 37 3.68 -8.07 -12.53
CA ALA A 37 5.00 -7.93 -13.14
C ALA A 37 5.90 -9.13 -12.79
N TRP A 38 5.75 -9.69 -11.59
CA TRP A 38 6.49 -10.88 -11.17
C TRP A 38 6.04 -12.10 -11.97
N PHE A 39 4.73 -12.33 -12.05
CA PHE A 39 4.14 -13.42 -12.82
C PHE A 39 4.54 -13.38 -14.30
N LEU A 40 4.66 -12.17 -14.87
CA LEU A 40 5.10 -11.95 -16.25
C LEU A 40 6.63 -12.01 -16.42
N ASN A 41 7.40 -12.30 -15.37
CA ASN A 41 8.85 -12.37 -15.37
C ASN A 41 9.52 -11.09 -15.92
N ILE A 42 8.99 -9.92 -15.52
CA ILE A 42 9.54 -8.63 -15.98
C ILE A 42 10.96 -8.44 -15.40
N PRO A 43 11.99 -8.25 -16.24
CA PRO A 43 13.36 -8.10 -15.78
C PRO A 43 13.57 -6.78 -15.02
N ALA A 44 14.55 -6.76 -14.12
CA ALA A 44 14.93 -5.57 -13.34
C ALA A 44 15.20 -4.33 -14.21
N LEU A 45 15.79 -4.54 -15.40
CA LEU A 45 16.07 -3.48 -16.38
C LEU A 45 14.82 -2.72 -16.84
N ILE A 46 13.63 -3.34 -16.74
CA ILE A 46 12.35 -2.71 -17.09
C ILE A 46 11.62 -2.27 -15.82
N ALA A 47 11.55 -3.14 -14.80
CA ALA A 47 10.78 -2.89 -13.58
C ALA A 47 11.28 -1.67 -12.80
N ILE A 48 12.61 -1.58 -12.58
CA ILE A 48 13.21 -0.53 -11.76
C ILE A 48 13.05 0.86 -12.42
N PRO A 49 13.44 1.08 -13.69
CA PRO A 49 13.24 2.38 -14.33
C PRO A 49 11.76 2.79 -14.41
N SER A 50 10.86 1.83 -14.65
CA SER A 50 9.42 2.10 -14.68
C SER A 50 8.91 2.62 -13.33
N ALA A 51 9.34 2.00 -12.23
CA ALA A 51 8.97 2.45 -10.88
C ALA A 51 9.51 3.85 -10.57
N PHE A 52 10.75 4.16 -10.96
CA PHE A 52 11.30 5.51 -10.82
C PHE A 52 10.52 6.54 -11.63
N VAL A 53 10.18 6.24 -12.89
CA VAL A 53 9.38 7.13 -13.74
C VAL A 53 8.00 7.38 -13.13
N ILE A 54 7.31 6.33 -12.69
CA ILE A 54 5.99 6.46 -12.04
C ILE A 54 6.07 7.29 -10.75
N THR A 55 7.11 7.06 -9.94
CA THR A 55 7.34 7.81 -8.69
C THR A 55 7.66 9.27 -8.99
N PHE A 56 8.44 9.55 -10.03
CA PHE A 56 8.74 10.90 -10.47
C PHE A 56 7.49 11.62 -10.99
N ILE A 57 6.63 10.93 -11.74
CA ILE A 57 5.32 11.46 -12.15
C ILE A 57 4.46 11.76 -10.92
N ALA A 58 4.44 10.89 -9.91
CA ALA A 58 3.72 11.13 -8.66
C ALA A 58 4.28 12.35 -7.91
N LEU A 59 5.59 12.56 -7.90
CA LEU A 59 6.23 13.74 -7.30
C LEU A 59 5.90 15.03 -8.05
N ILE A 60 5.91 15.00 -9.39
CA ILE A 60 5.47 16.13 -10.22
C ILE A 60 4.00 16.43 -9.92
N ASN A 61 3.17 15.39 -9.87
CA ASN A 61 1.77 15.53 -9.55
C ASN A 61 1.55 16.18 -8.18
N HIS A 62 2.37 15.82 -7.20
CA HIS A 62 2.38 16.44 -5.88
C HIS A 62 2.63 17.93 -5.91
N ARG A 63 3.60 18.35 -6.72
CA ARG A 63 3.98 19.76 -6.79
C ARG A 63 2.97 20.62 -7.56
N TRP A 64 2.38 20.07 -8.63
CA TRP A 64 1.56 20.82 -9.60
C TRP A 64 0.08 20.43 -9.65
N LYS A 65 -0.34 19.42 -8.88
CA LYS A 65 -1.73 18.95 -8.72
C LYS A 65 -2.43 18.66 -10.06
N LEU A 66 -1.70 18.12 -11.04
CA LEU A 66 -2.17 17.89 -12.43
C LEU A 66 -3.24 16.79 -12.54
N LEU A 67 -3.18 15.79 -11.67
CA LEU A 67 -4.09 14.66 -11.53
C LEU A 67 -4.67 14.67 -10.12
N PRO A 68 -5.71 15.49 -9.87
CA PRO A 68 -6.31 15.59 -8.55
C PRO A 68 -6.81 14.24 -8.04
N ALA A 69 -7.21 13.30 -8.91
CA ALA A 69 -7.71 11.98 -8.51
C ALA A 69 -6.69 11.12 -7.73
N VAL A 70 -5.39 11.41 -7.86
CA VAL A 70 -4.30 10.67 -7.21
C VAL A 70 -3.95 11.27 -5.84
N GLU A 71 -4.35 12.52 -5.58
CA GLU A 71 -3.99 13.25 -4.37
C GLU A 71 -5.18 13.86 -3.65
N ASP A 72 -5.03 14.00 -2.34
CA ASP A 72 -6.02 14.70 -1.54
C ASP A 72 -5.75 16.21 -1.63
N VAL A 73 -6.73 16.99 -2.07
CA VAL A 73 -6.52 18.44 -2.31
C VAL A 73 -6.43 19.21 -0.98
N ASP A 74 -6.96 18.63 0.10
CA ASP A 74 -7.16 19.30 1.39
C ASP A 74 -6.15 18.86 2.48
N ARG A 75 -5.20 17.96 2.16
CA ARG A 75 -4.13 17.52 3.09
C ARG A 75 -2.77 17.47 2.38
N GLU A 76 -1.81 18.22 2.92
CA GLU A 76 -0.38 18.11 2.58
C GLU A 76 0.15 16.76 3.08
N SER A 77 -0.08 15.68 2.33
CA SER A 77 0.47 14.35 2.60
C SER A 77 1.31 13.89 1.43
N TYR A 78 2.54 13.48 1.75
CA TYR A 78 3.50 12.91 0.80
C TYR A 78 3.25 11.41 0.55
N GLY A 79 2.12 10.86 1.01
CA GLY A 79 1.87 9.43 1.03
C GLY A 79 2.01 8.73 -0.33
N THR A 80 1.53 9.33 -1.42
CA THR A 80 1.65 8.74 -2.77
C THR A 80 3.12 8.67 -3.22
N VAL A 81 3.88 9.73 -2.97
CA VAL A 81 5.32 9.78 -3.28
C VAL A 81 6.08 8.81 -2.38
N ALA A 82 5.80 8.79 -1.08
CA ALA A 82 6.37 7.87 -0.09
C ALA A 82 6.16 6.41 -0.49
N TYR A 83 4.97 6.07 -0.97
CA TYR A 83 4.66 4.73 -1.49
C TYR A 83 5.47 4.39 -2.74
N GLY A 84 5.55 5.31 -3.70
CA GLY A 84 6.38 5.14 -4.90
C GLY A 84 7.86 4.94 -4.56
N VAL A 85 8.39 5.74 -3.62
CA VAL A 85 9.76 5.60 -3.11
C VAL A 85 9.96 4.23 -2.45
N ALA A 86 9.01 3.76 -1.63
CA ALA A 86 9.09 2.43 -1.03
C ALA A 86 9.19 1.33 -2.09
N ILE A 87 8.36 1.40 -3.14
CA ILE A 87 8.40 0.44 -4.26
C ILE A 87 9.76 0.51 -4.98
N CYS A 88 10.29 1.71 -5.25
CA CYS A 88 11.61 1.85 -5.87
C CYS A 88 12.71 1.18 -5.04
N VAL A 89 12.74 1.45 -3.73
CA VAL A 89 13.71 0.85 -2.80
C VAL A 89 13.57 -0.68 -2.79
N LEU A 90 12.35 -1.19 -2.66
CA LEU A 90 12.12 -2.63 -2.63
C LEU A 90 12.52 -3.32 -3.94
N LEU A 91 12.23 -2.71 -5.09
CA LEU A 91 12.63 -3.27 -6.37
C LEU A 91 14.16 -3.27 -6.53
N VAL A 92 14.85 -2.22 -6.12
CA VAL A 92 16.33 -2.17 -6.18
C VAL A 92 16.96 -3.24 -5.29
N LEU A 93 16.39 -3.51 -4.11
CA LEU A 93 16.98 -4.42 -3.13
C LEU A 93 16.62 -5.90 -3.35
N TYR A 94 15.43 -6.18 -3.86
CA TYR A 94 14.85 -7.54 -3.84
C TYR A 94 14.38 -8.05 -5.21
N TRP A 95 14.38 -7.24 -6.28
CA TRP A 95 13.86 -7.67 -7.57
C TRP A 95 14.96 -8.16 -8.54
N PRO A 96 14.73 -9.26 -9.28
CA PRO A 96 13.55 -10.15 -9.26
C PRO A 96 13.64 -11.32 -8.27
N GLU A 97 14.81 -11.59 -7.67
CA GLU A 97 15.11 -12.84 -6.96
C GLU A 97 14.23 -13.06 -5.71
N HIS A 98 13.84 -11.97 -5.06
CA HIS A 98 12.99 -11.94 -3.87
C HIS A 98 11.70 -11.16 -4.13
N ALA A 99 11.13 -11.29 -5.33
CA ALA A 99 9.88 -10.64 -5.73
C ALA A 99 8.67 -10.97 -4.82
N ALA A 100 8.69 -12.12 -4.12
CA ALA A 100 7.72 -12.43 -3.07
C ALA A 100 7.77 -11.40 -1.92
N SER A 101 8.96 -11.04 -1.44
CA SER A 101 9.13 -10.02 -0.39
C SER A 101 8.59 -8.65 -0.85
N VAL A 102 8.91 -8.24 -2.07
CA VAL A 102 8.40 -6.99 -2.66
C VAL A 102 6.87 -7.03 -2.72
N SER A 103 6.31 -8.14 -3.21
CA SER A 103 4.86 -8.33 -3.33
C SER A 103 4.18 -8.30 -1.95
N ALA A 104 4.77 -8.91 -0.93
CA ALA A 104 4.24 -8.89 0.44
C ALA A 104 4.07 -7.45 0.95
N GLY A 105 5.14 -6.65 0.89
CA GLY A 105 5.11 -5.26 1.34
C GLY A 105 4.10 -4.40 0.58
N VAL A 106 4.13 -4.49 -0.75
CA VAL A 106 3.27 -3.69 -1.63
C VAL A 106 1.79 -4.08 -1.48
N LEU A 107 1.47 -5.37 -1.41
CA LEU A 107 0.08 -5.82 -1.28
C LEU A 107 -0.49 -5.55 0.11
N VAL A 108 0.29 -5.71 1.19
CA VAL A 108 -0.15 -5.34 2.54
C VAL A 108 -0.41 -3.84 2.63
N MET A 109 0.46 -3.01 2.05
CA MET A 109 0.23 -1.58 1.98
C MET A 109 -1.00 -1.22 1.13
N ALA A 110 -1.16 -1.82 -0.05
CA ALA A 110 -2.26 -1.51 -0.95
C ALA A 110 -3.62 -1.94 -0.40
N PHE A 111 -3.76 -3.18 0.04
CA PHE A 111 -5.02 -3.74 0.51
C PHE A 111 -5.28 -3.46 1.99
N GLY A 112 -4.27 -3.61 2.84
CA GLY A 112 -4.40 -3.40 4.28
C GLY A 112 -4.82 -1.97 4.61
N ASP A 113 -3.96 -1.00 4.29
CA ASP A 113 -4.28 0.43 4.50
C ASP A 113 -5.44 0.88 3.59
N GLY A 114 -5.52 0.34 2.38
CA GLY A 114 -6.62 0.57 1.46
C GLY A 114 -7.99 0.31 2.10
N PHE A 115 -8.23 -0.92 2.55
CA PHE A 115 -9.48 -1.32 3.18
C PHE A 115 -9.65 -0.74 4.59
N ALA A 116 -8.57 -0.59 5.37
CA ALA A 116 -8.63 0.04 6.69
C ALA A 116 -9.21 1.45 6.62
N GLY A 117 -8.76 2.25 5.65
CA GLY A 117 -9.29 3.59 5.40
C GLY A 117 -10.76 3.58 4.97
N LEU A 118 -11.13 2.70 4.03
CA LEU A 118 -12.51 2.63 3.51
C LEU A 118 -13.50 2.12 4.56
N ILE A 119 -13.25 0.94 5.14
CA ILE A 119 -14.15 0.29 6.10
C ILE A 119 -14.13 1.04 7.44
N GLY A 120 -12.96 1.50 7.90
CA GLY A 120 -12.81 2.21 9.16
C GLY A 120 -13.51 3.58 9.20
N ARG A 121 -13.84 4.16 8.03
CA ARG A 121 -14.72 5.34 7.92
C ARG A 121 -16.19 4.98 7.70
N ALA A 122 -16.46 3.92 6.96
CA ALA A 122 -17.83 3.50 6.65
C ALA A 122 -18.57 2.96 7.90
N VAL A 123 -17.84 2.33 8.82
CA VAL A 123 -18.42 1.69 10.01
C VAL A 123 -18.11 2.49 11.27
N HIS A 124 -19.17 2.85 12.02
CA HIS A 124 -19.02 3.49 13.32
C HIS A 124 -18.38 2.54 14.33
N SER A 125 -17.31 2.98 14.97
CA SER A 125 -16.58 2.24 15.99
C SER A 125 -15.79 3.20 16.88
N PRO A 126 -15.32 2.74 18.06
CA PRO A 126 -14.42 3.54 18.89
C PRO A 126 -13.24 4.06 18.07
N SER A 127 -13.01 5.36 18.15
CA SER A 127 -11.96 6.05 17.40
C SER A 127 -11.12 6.92 18.32
N TRP A 128 -9.84 7.05 17.98
CA TRP A 128 -8.88 7.89 18.67
C TRP A 128 -8.14 8.75 17.66
N THR A 129 -7.41 9.75 18.16
CA THR A 129 -6.62 10.64 17.32
C THR A 129 -5.16 10.51 17.70
N ILE A 130 -4.31 10.25 16.71
CA ILE A 130 -2.85 10.22 16.85
C ILE A 130 -2.31 11.25 15.87
N TRP A 131 -1.60 12.28 16.34
CA TRP A 131 -1.01 13.32 15.48
C TRP A 131 -2.00 13.92 14.47
N GLU A 132 -3.19 14.31 14.95
CA GLU A 132 -4.29 14.89 14.14
C GLU A 132 -4.87 13.94 13.08
N GLN A 133 -4.52 12.64 13.13
CA GLN A 133 -5.08 11.59 12.30
C GLN A 133 -6.08 10.77 13.10
N ARG A 134 -7.33 10.71 12.61
CA ARG A 134 -8.37 9.83 13.16
C ARG A 134 -8.06 8.38 12.81
N LYS A 135 -7.96 7.53 13.82
CA LYS A 135 -7.88 6.07 13.72
C LYS A 135 -9.12 5.45 14.34
N SER A 136 -9.53 4.27 13.86
CA SER A 136 -10.70 3.57 14.37
C SER A 136 -10.40 2.12 14.67
N PHE A 137 -11.13 1.55 15.62
CA PHE A 137 -11.01 0.15 16.00
C PHE A 137 -11.27 -0.78 14.79
N ILE A 138 -12.32 -0.49 14.01
CA ILE A 138 -12.64 -1.27 12.81
C ILE A 138 -11.57 -1.09 11.74
N GLY A 139 -11.04 0.11 11.52
CA GLY A 139 -9.95 0.33 10.57
C GLY A 139 -8.69 -0.45 10.95
N THR A 140 -8.28 -0.39 12.22
CA THR A 140 -7.12 -1.09 12.77
C THR A 140 -7.27 -2.62 12.65
N THR A 141 -8.47 -3.14 12.97
CA THR A 141 -8.79 -4.56 12.82
C THR A 141 -8.78 -4.98 11.34
N THR A 142 -9.29 -4.13 10.45
CA THR A 142 -9.27 -4.38 9.01
C THR A 142 -7.84 -4.44 8.48
N MET A 143 -6.96 -3.54 8.93
CA MET A 143 -5.53 -3.58 8.61
C MET A 143 -4.92 -4.92 9.01
N ALA A 144 -5.13 -5.36 10.26
CA ALA A 144 -4.59 -6.62 10.77
C ALA A 144 -5.07 -7.85 9.98
N VAL A 145 -6.39 -7.98 9.79
CA VAL A 145 -7.02 -9.12 9.11
C VAL A 145 -6.62 -9.17 7.65
N THR A 146 -6.64 -8.03 6.96
CA THR A 146 -6.26 -7.96 5.55
C THR A 146 -4.78 -8.26 5.37
N SER A 147 -3.91 -7.74 6.25
CA SER A 147 -2.48 -8.06 6.21
C SER A 147 -2.24 -9.55 6.38
N ALA A 148 -2.91 -10.18 7.35
CA ALA A 148 -2.82 -11.62 7.57
C ALA A 148 -3.29 -12.42 6.35
N ALA A 149 -4.43 -12.04 5.77
CA ALA A 149 -4.98 -12.70 4.58
C ALA A 149 -4.04 -12.60 3.37
N VAL A 150 -3.47 -11.41 3.12
CA VAL A 150 -2.52 -11.17 2.02
C VAL A 150 -1.25 -12.00 2.21
N LEU A 151 -0.63 -11.94 3.39
CA LEU A 151 0.61 -12.67 3.68
C LEU A 151 0.40 -14.19 3.62
N PHE A 152 -0.72 -14.66 4.17
CA PHE A 152 -1.09 -16.08 4.13
C PHE A 152 -1.33 -16.55 2.69
N ALA A 153 -2.10 -15.81 1.90
CA ALA A 153 -2.34 -16.14 0.49
C ALA A 153 -1.04 -16.15 -0.33
N LEU A 154 -0.15 -15.19 -0.10
CA LEU A 154 1.15 -15.15 -0.78
C LEU A 154 2.03 -16.35 -0.41
N ALA A 155 2.00 -16.79 0.85
CA ALA A 155 2.76 -17.97 1.26
C ALA A 155 2.20 -19.25 0.64
N LEU A 156 0.87 -19.38 0.52
CA LEU A 156 0.25 -20.49 -0.19
C LEU A 156 0.70 -20.55 -1.66
N ILE A 157 0.69 -19.39 -2.34
CA ILE A 157 1.11 -19.28 -3.76
C ILE A 157 2.59 -19.62 -3.93
N THR A 158 3.43 -19.23 -2.98
CA THR A 158 4.89 -19.46 -3.03
C THR A 158 5.33 -20.77 -2.39
N HIS A 159 4.39 -21.57 -1.87
CA HIS A 159 4.66 -22.78 -1.08
C HIS A 159 5.61 -22.54 0.10
N SER A 160 5.59 -21.34 0.67
CA SER A 160 6.42 -20.95 1.79
C SER A 160 5.83 -21.45 3.11
N PRO A 161 6.63 -21.95 4.07
CA PRO A 161 6.12 -22.25 5.40
C PRO A 161 5.69 -20.94 6.10
N ILE A 162 4.67 -21.01 6.93
CA ILE A 162 4.28 -19.91 7.82
C ILE A 162 4.15 -20.46 9.23
N ASP A 163 4.87 -19.83 10.16
CA ASP A 163 4.59 -19.95 11.58
C ASP A 163 3.51 -18.92 11.99
N PRO A 164 2.40 -19.35 12.64
CA PRO A 164 1.31 -18.45 13.04
C PRO A 164 1.74 -17.31 13.96
N LEU A 165 2.74 -17.53 14.84
CA LEU A 165 3.23 -16.49 15.74
C LEU A 165 4.04 -15.44 15.00
N ARG A 166 4.86 -15.86 14.02
CA ARG A 166 5.56 -14.92 13.13
C ARG A 166 4.59 -14.13 12.26
N LEU A 167 3.55 -14.76 11.72
CA LEU A 167 2.50 -14.07 10.95
C LEU A 167 1.84 -12.99 11.81
N LEU A 168 1.44 -13.34 13.04
CA LEU A 168 0.85 -12.40 13.97
C LEU A 168 1.81 -11.23 14.27
N ALA A 169 3.10 -11.51 14.49
CA ALA A 169 4.10 -10.48 14.74
C ALA A 169 4.26 -9.50 13.56
N VAL A 170 4.31 -9.99 12.32
CA VAL A 170 4.39 -9.12 11.13
C VAL A 170 3.11 -8.28 10.97
N CYS A 171 1.94 -8.87 11.21
CA CYS A 171 0.68 -8.13 11.18
C CYS A 171 0.62 -7.03 12.25
N LEU A 172 1.06 -7.33 13.48
CA LEU A 172 1.14 -6.34 14.56
C LEU A 172 2.14 -5.23 14.25
N LEU A 173 3.27 -5.55 13.63
CA LEU A 173 4.24 -4.57 13.15
C LEU A 173 3.62 -3.64 12.09
N ALA A 174 2.92 -4.21 11.11
CA ALA A 174 2.24 -3.43 10.06
C ALA A 174 1.16 -2.50 10.65
N VAL A 175 0.37 -3.00 11.59
CA VAL A 175 -0.63 -2.21 12.32
C VAL A 175 0.04 -1.10 13.12
N ALA A 176 1.10 -1.40 13.88
CA ALA A 176 1.79 -0.40 14.69
C ALA A 176 2.34 0.73 13.81
N LEU A 177 2.97 0.39 12.68
CA LEU A 177 3.48 1.39 11.73
C LEU A 177 2.37 2.21 11.09
N GLU A 178 1.23 1.60 10.75
CA GLU A 178 0.05 2.30 10.21
C GLU A 178 -0.51 3.33 11.21
N GLN A 179 -0.40 3.08 12.52
CA GLN A 179 -0.80 4.07 13.53
C GLN A 179 0.05 5.35 13.49
N PHE A 180 1.29 5.29 12.98
CA PHE A 180 2.21 6.42 12.83
C PHE A 180 2.16 7.05 11.43
N SER A 181 0.95 7.37 10.93
CA SER A 181 0.70 7.91 9.59
C SER A 181 0.96 9.42 9.43
N ILE A 182 1.93 10.00 10.16
CA ILE A 182 2.24 11.44 10.08
C ILE A 182 2.75 11.74 8.67
N TRP A 183 2.15 12.73 8.00
CA TRP A 183 2.48 13.14 6.62
C TRP A 183 2.46 12.03 5.55
N GLY A 184 1.93 10.83 5.86
CA GLY A 184 1.97 9.67 4.97
C GLY A 184 3.25 8.83 5.08
N VAL A 185 3.99 8.91 6.20
CA VAL A 185 5.21 8.12 6.45
C VAL A 185 4.92 6.61 6.52
N ASP A 186 3.71 6.23 6.95
CA ASP A 186 3.21 4.85 6.92
C ASP A 186 3.29 4.22 5.53
N ASN A 187 3.01 5.01 4.49
CA ASN A 187 3.14 4.58 3.09
C ASN A 187 4.58 4.23 2.68
N LEU A 188 5.59 4.67 3.44
CA LEU A 188 6.98 4.25 3.29
C LEU A 188 7.32 3.08 4.24
N THR A 189 7.00 3.24 5.52
CA THR A 189 7.47 2.31 6.56
C THR A 189 6.78 0.95 6.53
N VAL A 190 5.47 0.91 6.30
CA VAL A 190 4.69 -0.34 6.27
C VAL A 190 5.19 -1.29 5.17
N PRO A 191 5.24 -0.88 3.87
CA PRO A 191 5.68 -1.80 2.82
C PRO A 191 7.15 -2.24 3.00
N LEU A 192 8.04 -1.35 3.44
CA LEU A 192 9.44 -1.70 3.71
C LEU A 192 9.56 -2.73 4.83
N ALA A 193 8.92 -2.48 5.97
CA ALA A 193 9.00 -3.37 7.13
C ALA A 193 8.42 -4.75 6.81
N VAL A 194 7.25 -4.82 6.17
CA VAL A 194 6.62 -6.09 5.80
C VAL A 194 7.47 -6.87 4.80
N ALA A 195 8.04 -6.20 3.79
CA ALA A 195 8.90 -6.86 2.81
C ALA A 195 10.19 -7.42 3.44
N ILE A 196 10.83 -6.66 4.35
CA ILE A 196 12.01 -7.11 5.09
C ILE A 196 11.65 -8.30 6.00
N SER A 197 10.51 -8.23 6.68
CA SER A 197 10.04 -9.31 7.56
C SER A 197 9.56 -10.55 6.82
N TRP A 198 9.32 -10.50 5.51
CA TRP A 198 8.87 -11.65 4.72
C TRP A 198 9.83 -12.85 4.85
N ALA A 199 11.13 -12.62 4.70
CA ALA A 199 12.12 -13.70 4.80
C ALA A 199 12.13 -14.36 6.19
N TRP A 200 11.95 -13.57 7.26
CA TRP A 200 11.84 -14.09 8.63
C TRP A 200 10.52 -14.84 8.87
N LEU A 201 9.43 -14.34 8.28
CA LEU A 201 8.12 -14.99 8.35
C LEU A 201 8.15 -16.39 7.73
N THR A 202 8.89 -16.56 6.63
CA THR A 202 8.94 -17.80 5.84
C THR A 202 10.17 -18.66 6.08
N ALA A 203 10.95 -18.38 7.13
CA ALA A 203 12.17 -19.13 7.47
C ALA A 203 11.91 -20.38 8.31
#